data_AF-A0A2L0A7C8-F1
#
_entry.id   AF-A0A2L0A7C8-F1
#
_cell.length_a   1.000
_cell.length_b   1.000
_cell.length_c   1.000
_cell.angle_alpha   90.00
_cell.angle_beta   90.00
_cell.angle_gamma   90.00
#
_symmetry.space_group_name_H-M   'P 1'
#
loop_
_entity.id
_entity.type
_entity.pdbx_description
1 polymer ?
#
loop_
_entity_poly.entity_id
_entity_poly.type
_entity_poly.pdbx_seq_one_letter_code
_entity_poly.pdbx_strand_id
1 'polypeptide(L)'
;MDRDRKFKKTARVITSLLVATATLVVSACQKQDDAPALDNVAIRNSVEEVEPVNTASVSDAANETQVSPTTTESSGSESGLPTAFRGRWGMVRNDCDLSRSDTKGLVTVSASSLKFYESLGQLKSIDAVSPTEVKARFDFSGEGQNWTKTMTLKLENGGTTLVRIEQNPSATFRHEKCA
;
A
#
# COMPACT_ATOMS: atom_id res chain seq x y z
N MET A 1 -49.58 44.68 -3.46
CA MET A 1 -49.23 44.54 -4.88
C MET A 1 -47.92 43.75 -4.95
N ASP A 2 -47.85 42.43 -4.95
CA ASP A 2 -48.49 41.40 -5.77
C ASP A 2 -48.45 41.68 -7.28
N ARG A 3 -47.52 40.98 -7.97
CA ARG A 3 -47.77 40.32 -9.26
C ARG A 3 -46.59 39.46 -9.72
N ASP A 4 -46.75 38.16 -9.50
CA ASP A 4 -46.75 37.11 -10.52
C ASP A 4 -45.64 37.07 -11.58
N ARG A 5 -44.67 36.14 -11.40
CA ARG A 5 -44.17 35.34 -12.54
C ARG A 5 -44.45 33.86 -12.32
N LYS A 6 -45.59 33.45 -12.89
CA LYS A 6 -46.05 32.08 -13.09
C LYS A 6 -45.01 31.25 -13.86
N PHE A 7 -44.32 30.35 -13.16
CA PHE A 7 -43.74 29.15 -13.79
C PHE A 7 -44.84 28.11 -13.94
N LYS A 8 -45.40 28.00 -15.14
CA LYS A 8 -46.38 26.96 -15.49
C LYS A 8 -46.01 26.36 -16.83
N LYS A 9 -45.51 25.12 -16.80
CA LYS A 9 -45.59 24.09 -17.86
C LYS A 9 -45.15 22.77 -17.22
N THR A 10 -46.09 22.07 -16.60
CA THR A 10 -46.83 20.92 -17.16
C THR A 10 -46.02 19.63 -17.14
N ALA A 11 -46.53 18.71 -16.33
CA ALA A 11 -46.08 17.36 -16.11
C ALA A 11 -46.03 16.51 -17.39
N ARG A 12 -45.09 15.56 -17.41
CA ARG A 12 -45.31 14.25 -18.00
C ARG A 12 -44.94 13.20 -16.97
N VAL A 13 -45.98 12.68 -16.34
CA VAL A 13 -46.00 11.38 -15.69
C VAL A 13 -45.91 10.35 -16.83
N ILE A 14 -44.86 9.55 -16.86
CA ILE A 14 -44.83 8.31 -17.64
C ILE A 14 -44.72 7.18 -16.62
N THR A 15 -45.89 6.78 -16.14
CA THR A 15 -46.14 5.51 -15.48
C THR A 15 -46.11 4.43 -16.55
N SER A 16 -45.14 3.51 -16.50
CA SER A 16 -45.16 2.19 -17.15
C SER A 16 -43.85 1.50 -16.75
N LEU A 17 -43.77 0.25 -16.36
CA LEU A 17 -44.72 -0.82 -16.02
C LEU A 17 -43.80 -1.85 -15.34
N LEU A 18 -44.23 -2.48 -14.24
CA LEU A 18 -43.47 -3.58 -13.62
C LEU A 18 -43.27 -4.70 -14.64
N VAL A 19 -42.02 -5.14 -14.82
CA VAL A 19 -41.71 -6.54 -15.18
C VAL A 19 -40.78 -7.07 -14.11
N ALA A 20 -41.35 -7.87 -13.21
CA ALA A 20 -40.59 -8.79 -12.38
C ALA A 20 -40.24 -10.02 -13.22
N THR A 21 -38.98 -10.44 -13.21
CA THR A 21 -38.61 -11.86 -13.28
C THR A 21 -37.14 -12.01 -12.92
N ALA A 22 -36.92 -12.64 -11.77
CA ALA A 22 -35.62 -13.12 -11.33
C ALA A 22 -35.24 -14.37 -12.12
N THR A 23 -33.99 -14.43 -12.60
CA THR A 23 -33.26 -15.69 -12.73
C THR A 23 -31.81 -15.46 -12.30
N LEU A 24 -31.47 -15.94 -11.10
CA LEU A 24 -30.10 -16.22 -10.73
C LEU A 24 -29.67 -17.47 -11.51
N VAL A 25 -28.60 -17.36 -12.30
CA VAL A 25 -27.85 -18.53 -12.76
C VAL A 25 -26.49 -18.49 -12.07
N VAL A 26 -26.35 -19.28 -11.02
CA VAL A 26 -25.06 -19.63 -10.43
C VAL A 26 -24.41 -20.64 -11.39
N SER A 27 -23.43 -20.20 -12.17
CA SER A 27 -22.48 -21.12 -12.80
C SER A 27 -21.33 -21.33 -11.82
N ALA A 28 -21.40 -22.41 -11.06
CA ALA A 28 -20.29 -22.94 -10.27
C ALA A 28 -19.91 -24.30 -10.87
N CYS A 29 -18.75 -24.34 -11.53
CA CYS A 29 -17.89 -25.51 -11.79
C CYS A 29 -16.58 -24.93 -12.39
N GLN A 30 -15.63 -24.53 -11.56
CA GLN A 30 -14.51 -25.37 -11.10
C GLN A 30 -13.75 -26.02 -12.26
N LYS A 31 -12.69 -25.34 -12.73
CA LYS A 31 -11.61 -25.96 -13.48
C LYS A 31 -10.38 -25.96 -12.58
N GLN A 32 -10.17 -27.12 -11.97
CA GLN A 32 -8.99 -27.47 -11.21
C GLN A 32 -7.95 -27.92 -12.24
N ASP A 33 -6.92 -27.11 -12.46
CA ASP A 33 -5.78 -27.52 -13.26
C ASP A 33 -4.84 -28.32 -12.35
N ASP A 34 -4.67 -29.60 -12.68
CA ASP A 34 -3.80 -30.55 -12.02
C ASP A 34 -2.34 -30.06 -12.01
N ALA A 35 -1.77 -29.88 -10.83
CA ALA A 35 -0.32 -29.79 -10.68
C ALA A 35 0.28 -31.21 -10.68
N PRO A 36 1.25 -31.53 -11.55
CA PRO A 36 1.99 -32.78 -11.42
C PRO A 36 2.84 -32.75 -10.15
N ALA A 37 2.63 -33.76 -9.30
CA ALA A 37 3.53 -34.10 -8.21
C ALA A 37 4.92 -34.41 -8.78
N LEU A 38 5.95 -33.75 -8.24
CA LEU A 38 7.33 -34.21 -8.34
C LEU A 38 7.77 -34.72 -6.97
N ASP A 39 8.30 -35.94 -7.03
CA ASP A 39 8.57 -36.86 -5.94
C ASP A 39 9.42 -36.30 -4.80
N ASN A 40 8.91 -36.48 -3.59
CA ASN A 40 9.71 -36.45 -2.37
C ASN A 40 10.56 -37.71 -2.29
N VAL A 41 11.85 -37.62 -2.61
CA VAL A 41 12.83 -38.66 -2.28
C VAL A 41 13.17 -38.55 -0.80
N ALA A 42 12.64 -39.52 -0.05
CA ALA A 42 12.99 -39.80 1.32
C ALA A 42 14.46 -40.24 1.43
N ILE A 43 15.26 -39.53 2.23
CA ILE A 43 16.43 -40.13 2.88
C ILE A 43 16.07 -40.39 4.33
N ARG A 44 15.81 -41.67 4.58
CA ARG A 44 15.77 -42.30 5.89
C ARG A 44 17.20 -42.34 6.41
N ASN A 45 17.43 -41.88 7.63
CA ASN A 45 18.49 -42.46 8.43
C ASN A 45 17.93 -42.85 9.78
N SER A 46 18.18 -44.12 10.11
CA SER A 46 17.63 -44.87 11.20
C SER A 46 18.14 -44.38 12.56
N VAL A 47 17.26 -44.61 13.53
CA VAL A 47 17.36 -44.42 14.97
C VAL A 47 18.55 -45.16 15.55
N GLU A 48 19.23 -44.57 16.54
CA GLU A 48 19.71 -45.35 17.68
C GLU A 48 19.40 -44.61 18.97
N GLU A 49 18.81 -45.37 19.87
CA GLU A 49 18.25 -45.03 21.17
C GLU A 49 19.30 -45.28 22.25
N VAL A 50 19.52 -44.31 23.15
CA VAL A 50 20.14 -44.55 24.46
C VAL A 50 19.58 -43.54 25.46
N GLU A 51 18.91 -44.05 26.49
CA GLU A 51 18.38 -43.28 27.64
C GLU A 51 19.45 -43.03 28.73
N PRO A 52 19.13 -42.58 29.97
CA PRO A 52 19.31 -41.19 30.37
C PRO A 52 20.24 -41.04 31.60
N VAL A 53 20.94 -39.91 31.76
CA VAL A 53 21.51 -39.56 33.07
C VAL A 53 21.30 -38.07 33.36
N ASN A 54 20.53 -37.87 34.42
CA ASN A 54 20.25 -36.62 35.09
C ASN A 54 21.43 -36.29 36.02
N THR A 55 21.99 -35.07 36.00
CA THR A 55 22.67 -34.46 37.16
C THR A 55 22.67 -32.94 37.02
N ALA A 56 22.24 -32.31 38.11
CA ALA A 56 21.93 -30.90 38.25
C ALA A 56 23.15 -29.97 38.46
N SER A 57 22.83 -28.66 38.36
CA SER A 57 23.51 -27.49 38.94
C SER A 57 24.86 -27.10 38.36
N VAL A 58 24.99 -25.86 37.86
CA VAL A 58 25.43 -24.70 38.69
C VAL A 58 24.85 -23.40 38.09
N SER A 59 24.40 -22.52 38.99
CA SER A 59 24.02 -21.14 38.75
C SER A 59 25.22 -20.27 38.34
N ASP A 60 25.05 -19.33 37.42
CA ASP A 60 25.58 -17.97 37.58
C ASP A 60 24.87 -16.98 36.65
N ALA A 61 24.64 -15.78 37.17
CA ALA A 61 23.90 -14.71 36.56
C ALA A 61 24.88 -13.63 36.09
N ALA A 62 24.88 -13.31 34.80
CA ALA A 62 25.45 -12.05 34.32
C ALA A 62 24.77 -11.62 33.02
N ASN A 63 23.82 -10.71 33.21
CA ASN A 63 23.43 -9.64 32.32
C ASN A 63 24.52 -9.19 31.32
N GLU A 64 24.30 -9.40 30.02
CA GLU A 64 24.88 -8.51 29.00
C GLU A 64 24.01 -8.45 27.73
N THR A 65 23.30 -7.33 27.64
CA THR A 65 23.14 -6.52 26.44
C THR A 65 22.38 -7.17 25.27
N GLN A 66 21.05 -7.05 25.36
CA GLN A 66 20.22 -6.88 24.16
C GLN A 66 20.78 -5.73 23.33
N VAL A 67 21.47 -6.06 22.25
CA VAL A 67 21.69 -5.17 21.11
C VAL A 67 20.33 -4.92 20.45
N SER A 68 19.56 -4.01 21.04
CA SER A 68 18.57 -3.25 20.28
C SER A 68 19.32 -2.58 19.13
N PRO A 69 18.87 -2.68 17.87
CA PRO A 69 19.38 -1.81 16.84
C PRO A 69 19.04 -0.38 17.26
N THR A 70 20.08 0.33 17.69
CA THR A 70 20.09 1.77 17.89
C THR A 70 19.76 2.43 16.56
N THR A 71 18.49 2.78 16.37
CA THR A 71 18.07 3.72 15.33
C THR A 71 18.44 5.13 15.77
N THR A 72 19.75 5.42 15.76
CA THR A 72 20.31 6.78 15.69
C THR A 72 20.43 7.08 14.20
N GLU A 73 19.88 8.14 13.62
CA GLU A 73 19.78 9.51 14.08
C GLU A 73 18.69 10.20 13.24
N SER A 74 17.68 10.77 13.93
CA SER A 74 16.74 11.71 13.31
C SER A 74 17.51 12.94 12.84
N SER A 75 17.91 12.96 11.57
CA SER A 75 18.43 14.15 10.93
C SER A 75 17.29 15.12 10.66
N GLY A 76 17.18 16.13 11.53
CA GLY A 76 16.50 17.39 11.28
C GLY A 76 14.97 17.33 11.32
N SER A 77 14.38 18.12 12.20
CA SER A 77 12.95 18.38 12.30
C SER A 77 12.41 19.12 11.05
N GLU A 78 12.52 18.54 9.85
CA GLU A 78 11.54 18.83 8.81
C GLU A 78 10.22 18.22 9.25
N SER A 79 9.18 19.04 9.38
CA SER A 79 7.84 18.51 9.60
C SER A 79 7.41 17.70 8.38
N GLY A 80 7.32 16.38 8.52
CA GLY A 80 6.75 15.48 7.52
C GLY A 80 7.79 14.72 6.68
N LEU A 81 7.42 14.35 5.45
CA LEU A 81 8.26 13.56 4.54
C LEU A 81 9.53 14.34 4.17
N PRO A 82 10.73 13.73 4.20
CA PRO A 82 11.98 14.42 3.89
C PRO A 82 12.00 14.97 2.47
N THR A 83 12.69 16.11 2.28
CA THR A 83 12.77 16.78 0.97
C THR A 83 13.23 15.89 -0.17
N ALA A 84 14.10 14.91 0.07
CA ALA A 84 14.58 13.97 -0.95
C ALA A 84 13.46 13.16 -1.63
N PHE A 85 12.35 12.90 -0.93
CA PHE A 85 11.19 12.15 -1.45
C PHE A 85 10.17 13.04 -2.15
N ARG A 86 10.22 14.36 -1.94
CA ARG A 86 9.23 15.30 -2.45
C ARG A 86 9.39 15.52 -3.96
N GLY A 87 8.29 15.86 -4.61
CA GLY A 87 8.26 16.16 -6.05
C GLY A 87 7.31 15.24 -6.83
N ARG A 88 7.52 15.21 -8.15
CA ARG A 88 6.74 14.42 -9.11
C ARG A 88 7.53 13.19 -9.53
N TRP A 89 6.86 12.05 -9.58
CA TRP A 89 7.43 10.76 -9.91
C TRP A 89 6.50 10.01 -10.88
N GLY A 90 6.99 9.60 -12.05
CA GLY A 90 6.19 8.92 -13.07
C GLY A 90 6.59 7.45 -13.24
N MET A 91 5.62 6.55 -13.46
CA MET A 91 5.95 5.15 -13.82
C MET A 91 6.49 5.06 -15.24
N VAL A 92 6.01 5.91 -16.14
CA VAL A 92 6.50 6.04 -17.52
C VAL A 92 6.77 7.50 -17.87
N ARG A 93 7.50 7.74 -18.96
CA ARG A 93 7.85 9.09 -19.44
C ARG A 93 6.62 10.00 -19.56
N ASN A 94 5.52 9.47 -20.10
CA ASN A 94 4.30 10.25 -20.33
C ASN A 94 3.61 10.71 -19.04
N ASP A 95 3.86 10.06 -17.90
CA ASP A 95 3.32 10.51 -16.61
C ASP A 95 3.94 11.84 -16.15
N CYS A 96 5.15 12.15 -16.62
CA CYS A 96 5.85 13.37 -16.29
C CYS A 96 5.48 14.57 -17.18
N ASP A 97 4.79 14.35 -18.30
CA ASP A 97 4.38 15.40 -19.23
C ASP A 97 3.33 16.33 -18.59
N LEU A 98 3.67 17.61 -18.42
CA LEU A 98 2.81 18.62 -17.81
C LEU A 98 1.60 19.00 -18.68
N SER A 99 1.65 18.71 -19.98
CA SER A 99 0.54 18.98 -20.90
C SER A 99 -0.58 17.94 -20.82
N ARG A 100 -0.31 16.81 -20.16
CA ARG A 100 -1.25 15.69 -20.05
C ARG A 100 -1.99 15.72 -18.71
N SER A 101 -3.25 15.33 -18.76
CA SER A 101 -4.10 15.15 -17.58
C SER A 101 -4.41 13.68 -17.28
N ASP A 102 -4.09 12.77 -18.20
CA ASP A 102 -4.34 11.33 -18.11
C ASP A 102 -3.15 10.53 -17.56
N THR A 103 -2.30 11.17 -16.75
CA THR A 103 -1.06 10.62 -16.18
C THR A 103 -1.35 9.73 -14.96
N LYS A 104 -1.94 8.56 -15.18
CA LYS A 104 -2.39 7.67 -14.09
C LYS A 104 -1.23 7.10 -13.25
N GLY A 105 -0.02 7.03 -13.81
CA GLY A 105 1.18 6.58 -13.10
C GLY A 105 1.93 7.71 -12.39
N LEU A 106 1.42 8.95 -12.41
CA LEU A 106 2.03 10.07 -11.69
C LEU A 106 1.74 9.99 -10.19
N VAL A 107 2.80 10.09 -9.40
CA VAL A 107 2.78 10.31 -7.96
C VAL A 107 3.35 11.69 -7.65
N THR A 108 2.63 12.45 -6.83
CA THR A 108 3.13 13.73 -6.28
C THR A 108 3.28 13.59 -4.78
N VAL A 109 4.49 13.84 -4.28
CA VAL A 109 4.84 13.77 -2.85
C VAL A 109 5.13 15.18 -2.35
N SER A 110 4.41 15.59 -1.30
CA SER A 110 4.67 16.84 -0.57
C SER A 110 5.23 16.55 0.82
N ALA A 111 5.42 17.57 1.67
CA ALA A 111 5.81 17.35 3.05
C ALA A 111 4.75 16.54 3.85
N SER A 112 3.47 16.70 3.54
CA SER A 112 2.37 16.14 4.35
C SER A 112 1.40 15.29 3.54
N SER A 113 1.68 14.99 2.27
CA SER A 113 0.76 14.22 1.44
C SER A 113 1.44 13.43 0.33
N LEU A 114 0.74 12.39 -0.13
CA LEU A 114 1.05 11.63 -1.33
C LEU A 114 -0.23 11.52 -2.17
N LYS A 115 -0.19 12.08 -3.37
CA LYS A 115 -1.29 12.00 -4.35
C LYS A 115 -0.90 11.03 -5.47
N PHE A 116 -1.80 10.15 -5.87
CA PHE A 116 -1.65 9.32 -7.05
C PHE A 116 -3.02 9.08 -7.70
N TYR A 117 -3.09 9.17 -9.03
CA TYR A 117 -4.35 9.06 -9.77
C TYR A 117 -5.48 9.90 -9.15
N GLU A 118 -6.56 9.26 -8.66
CA GLU A 118 -7.73 9.88 -8.03
C GLU A 118 -7.71 9.82 -6.49
N SER A 119 -6.59 9.39 -5.89
CA SER A 119 -6.42 9.23 -4.45
C SER A 119 -5.49 10.29 -3.85
N LEU A 120 -5.87 10.84 -2.69
CA LEU A 120 -5.05 11.72 -1.86
C LEU A 120 -4.81 11.09 -0.50
N GLY A 121 -3.54 10.81 -0.17
CA GLY A 121 -3.11 10.33 1.13
C GLY A 121 -2.54 11.47 1.96
N GLN A 122 -3.15 11.76 3.10
CA GLN A 122 -2.62 12.69 4.09
C GLN A 122 -1.68 11.94 5.05
N LEU A 123 -0.49 12.49 5.27
CA LEU A 123 0.49 11.90 6.19
C LEU A 123 -0.07 11.92 7.61
N LYS A 124 -0.24 10.74 8.19
CA LYS A 124 -0.73 10.55 9.57
C LYS A 124 0.43 10.42 10.56
N SER A 125 1.43 9.61 10.20
CA SER A 125 2.62 9.40 11.03
C SER A 125 3.80 8.87 10.19
N ILE A 126 5.01 9.13 10.67
CA ILE A 126 6.23 8.49 10.18
C ILE A 126 6.65 7.46 11.24
N ASP A 127 6.68 6.20 10.85
CA ASP A 127 7.02 5.09 11.73
C ASP A 127 8.55 4.85 11.74
N ALA A 128 9.25 5.15 10.64
CA ALA A 128 10.72 5.13 10.54
C ALA A 128 11.21 6.03 9.40
N VAL A 129 12.39 6.63 9.55
CA VAL A 129 13.00 7.52 8.54
C VAL A 129 14.53 7.36 8.48
N SER A 130 15.06 7.40 7.26
CA SER A 130 16.47 7.48 6.92
C SER A 130 16.61 8.33 5.65
N PRO A 131 17.84 8.67 5.20
CA PRO A 131 18.04 9.44 3.97
C PRO A 131 17.43 8.82 2.71
N THR A 132 17.31 7.49 2.65
CA THR A 132 16.85 6.76 1.44
C THR A 132 15.62 5.89 1.68
N GLU A 133 15.09 5.83 2.90
CA GLU A 133 13.89 5.05 3.21
C GLU A 133 13.01 5.73 4.25
N VAL A 134 11.70 5.76 4.00
CA VAL A 134 10.68 6.25 4.93
C VAL A 134 9.57 5.22 5.03
N LYS A 135 9.24 4.78 6.24
CA LYS A 135 8.01 4.04 6.53
C LYS A 135 7.00 4.98 7.16
N ALA A 136 5.84 5.14 6.53
CA ALA A 136 4.83 6.09 6.95
C ALA A 136 3.41 5.54 6.78
N ARG A 137 2.49 6.11 7.55
CA ARG A 137 1.06 5.82 7.50
C ARG A 137 0.32 7.01 6.93
N PHE A 138 -0.57 6.74 5.98
CA PHE A 138 -1.37 7.76 5.31
C PHE A 138 -2.85 7.45 5.47
N ASP A 139 -3.64 8.48 5.70
CA ASP A 139 -5.10 8.43 5.61
C ASP A 139 -5.49 8.90 4.20
N PHE A 140 -5.93 7.94 3.37
CA PHE A 140 -6.31 8.15 1.99
C PHE A 140 -7.80 8.46 1.84
N SER A 141 -8.11 9.28 0.85
CA SER A 141 -9.45 9.45 0.30
C SER A 141 -9.42 9.36 -1.23
N GLY A 142 -10.44 8.72 -1.81
CA GLY A 142 -10.58 8.51 -3.25
C GLY A 142 -11.81 7.68 -3.57
N GLU A 143 -12.42 7.87 -4.74
CA GLU A 143 -13.60 7.09 -5.22
C GLU A 143 -14.79 7.01 -4.23
N GLY A 144 -14.92 8.01 -3.34
CA GLY A 144 -15.96 8.03 -2.31
C GLY A 144 -15.66 7.19 -1.07
N GLN A 145 -14.44 6.67 -0.93
CA GLN A 145 -13.98 5.89 0.22
C GLN A 145 -12.85 6.62 0.97
N ASN A 146 -12.68 6.22 2.23
CA ASN A 146 -11.53 6.59 3.05
C ASN A 146 -10.91 5.33 3.63
N TRP A 147 -9.58 5.25 3.64
CA TRP A 147 -8.86 4.10 4.19
C TRP A 147 -7.49 4.54 4.70
N THR A 148 -6.91 3.77 5.62
CA THR A 148 -5.55 4.01 6.09
C THR A 148 -4.61 2.99 5.46
N LYS A 149 -3.43 3.43 5.01
CA LYS A 149 -2.41 2.54 4.43
C LYS A 149 -1.04 2.86 5.03
N THR A 150 -0.33 1.82 5.47
CA THR A 150 1.09 1.91 5.76
C THR A 150 1.87 1.62 4.48
N MET A 151 2.87 2.44 4.18
CA MET A 151 3.76 2.25 3.05
C MET A 151 5.21 2.53 3.42
N THR A 152 6.11 1.86 2.71
CA THR A 152 7.53 2.20 2.66
C THR A 152 7.83 2.90 1.34
N LEU A 153 8.42 4.08 1.43
CA LEU A 153 9.00 4.81 0.31
C LEU A 153 10.51 4.59 0.33
N LYS A 154 11.10 4.10 -0.76
CA LYS A 154 12.55 3.94 -0.92
C LYS A 154 13.06 4.76 -2.09
N LEU A 155 14.19 5.42 -1.90
CA LEU A 155 14.95 6.07 -2.95
C LEU A 155 16.07 5.14 -3.41
N GLU A 156 16.09 4.86 -4.70
CA GLU A 156 17.14 4.10 -5.36
C GLU A 156 17.83 4.98 -6.43
N ASN A 157 18.90 4.47 -7.04
CA ASN A 157 19.63 5.14 -8.13
C ASN A 157 20.05 6.58 -7.78
N GLY A 158 20.58 6.79 -6.57
CA GLY A 158 20.99 8.12 -6.12
C GLY A 158 19.83 9.10 -5.92
N GLY A 159 18.60 8.60 -5.72
CA GLY A 159 17.42 9.42 -5.50
C GLY A 159 16.65 9.80 -6.76
N THR A 160 16.93 9.16 -7.89
CA THR A 160 16.16 9.35 -9.14
C THR A 160 15.03 8.34 -9.30
N THR A 161 15.02 7.24 -8.53
CA THR A 161 13.94 6.25 -8.57
C THR A 161 13.24 6.18 -7.21
N LEU A 162 11.92 6.37 -7.19
CA LEU A 162 11.06 6.15 -6.03
C LEU A 162 10.38 4.79 -6.13
N VAL A 163 10.69 3.91 -5.17
CA VAL A 163 10.00 2.63 -4.98
C VAL A 163 8.97 2.79 -3.86
N ARG A 164 7.68 2.61 -4.18
CA ARG A 164 6.57 2.63 -3.23
C ARG A 164 6.16 1.20 -2.94
N ILE A 165 6.23 0.80 -1.67
CA ILE A 165 5.84 -0.52 -1.19
C ILE A 165 4.66 -0.35 -0.24
N GLU A 166 3.49 -0.77 -0.67
CA GLU A 166 2.27 -0.76 0.13
C GLU A 166 2.21 -2.02 1.00
N GLN A 167 1.60 -1.94 2.18
CA GLN A 167 1.44 -3.08 3.09
C GLN A 167 -0.04 -3.51 3.18
N ASN A 168 -0.27 -4.82 3.33
CA ASN A 168 -1.58 -5.44 3.55
C ASN A 168 -2.68 -5.02 2.54
N PRO A 169 -2.73 -5.64 1.34
CA PRO A 169 -1.75 -6.56 0.77
C PRO A 169 -0.47 -5.83 0.36
N SER A 170 0.61 -6.61 0.17
CA SER A 170 1.87 -6.06 -0.32
C SER A 170 1.78 -5.78 -1.82
N ALA A 171 2.18 -4.58 -2.23
CA ALA A 171 2.30 -4.20 -3.64
C ALA A 171 3.49 -3.25 -3.81
N THR A 172 4.28 -3.44 -4.86
CA THR A 172 5.47 -2.63 -5.14
C THR A 172 5.34 -1.90 -6.47
N PHE A 173 5.62 -0.61 -6.47
CA PHE A 173 5.55 0.26 -7.63
C PHE A 173 6.84 1.06 -7.78
N ARG A 174 7.41 1.11 -8.98
CA ARG A 174 8.61 1.89 -9.29
C ARG A 174 8.24 3.11 -10.13
N HIS A 175 8.84 4.24 -9.79
CA HIS A 175 8.63 5.52 -10.46
C HIS A 175 9.99 6.20 -10.65
N GLU A 176 10.16 6.91 -11.75
CA GLU A 176 11.30 7.77 -12.01
C GLU A 176 10.96 9.22 -11.66
N LYS A 177 11.95 9.96 -11.18
CA LYS A 177 11.82 11.38 -10.88
C LYS A 177 11.51 12.15 -12.17
N CYS A 178 10.47 12.96 -12.14
CA CYS A 178 10.19 13.86 -13.25
C CYS A 178 11.24 14.98 -13.28
N ALA A 179 11.64 15.37 -14.48
CA ALA A 179 12.54 16.49 -14.74
C ALA A 179 11.87 17.85 -14.47
#